data_AF-A0A3Q1GI72-F1
#
_entry.id   AF-A0A3Q1GI72-F1
#
_cell.length_a   1.000
_cell.length_b   1.000
_cell.length_c   1.000
_cell.angle_alpha   90.00
_cell.angle_beta   90.00
_cell.angle_gamma   90.00
#
_symmetry.space_group_name_H-M   'P 1'
#
loop_
_entity.id
_entity.type
_entity.pdbx_description
1 polymer ?
#
loop_
_entity_poly.entity_id
_entity_poly.type
_entity_poly.pdbx_seq_one_letter_code
_entity_poly.pdbx_strand_id
1 'polypeptide(L)'
;ILTSGSRMPHMVWPAMSPDLTAIEHVWDQLKQRLGACTSPPHNLAELSVALVEEWNSLPQNNIIRLIRSMRHHCKAVIACMRHCIALTSYHFC
;
A
#
# COMPACT_ATOMS: atom_id res chain seq x y z
N ILE A 1 -3.33 -32.01 -16.42
CA ILE A 1 -3.34 -30.56 -16.77
C ILE A 1 -2.60 -29.86 -15.65
N LEU A 2 -1.46 -29.25 -15.96
CA LEU A 2 -0.49 -28.75 -14.98
C LEU A 2 -1.11 -27.63 -14.15
N THR A 3 -1.06 -27.72 -12.82
CA THR A 3 -1.20 -26.56 -11.95
C THR A 3 0.01 -25.66 -12.20
N SER A 4 -0.11 -24.77 -13.18
CA SER A 4 0.81 -23.65 -13.36
C SER A 4 0.66 -22.76 -12.13
N GLY A 5 1.37 -23.10 -11.06
CA GLY A 5 1.57 -22.23 -9.92
C GLY A 5 2.18 -20.95 -10.45
N SER A 6 1.38 -19.90 -10.52
CA SER A 6 1.82 -18.59 -10.94
C SER A 6 3.04 -18.23 -10.10
N ARG A 7 4.21 -18.16 -10.74
CA ARG A 7 5.46 -17.75 -10.12
C ARG A 7 5.34 -16.26 -9.82
N MET A 8 4.59 -15.93 -8.77
CA MET A 8 4.46 -14.58 -8.27
C MET A 8 5.81 -14.24 -7.66
N PRO A 9 6.56 -13.27 -8.24
CA PRO A 9 7.86 -12.90 -7.70
C PRO A 9 7.67 -12.40 -6.26
N HIS A 10 8.29 -13.10 -5.31
CA HIS A 10 8.27 -12.71 -3.90
C HIS A 10 9.20 -11.51 -3.70
N MET A 11 8.64 -10.37 -3.28
CA MET A 11 9.43 -9.20 -2.92
C MET A 11 10.00 -9.41 -1.51
N VAL A 12 11.33 -9.41 -1.37
CA VAL A 12 11.99 -9.47 -0.05
C VAL A 12 11.67 -8.19 0.71
N TRP A 13 10.93 -8.34 1.81
CA TRP A 13 10.33 -7.24 2.55
C TRP A 13 11.11 -7.00 3.86
N PRO A 14 11.66 -5.80 4.09
CA PRO A 14 12.33 -5.50 5.35
C PRO A 14 11.32 -5.45 6.50
N ALA A 15 11.69 -5.84 7.72
CA ALA A 15 10.77 -5.90 8.87
C ALA A 15 10.21 -4.53 9.32
N MET A 16 10.69 -3.42 8.74
CA MET A 16 10.34 -2.05 9.13
C MET A 16 9.71 -1.32 7.93
N SER A 17 8.45 -1.62 7.65
CA SER A 17 8.00 -1.62 6.27
C SER A 17 6.87 -0.67 5.88
N PRO A 18 6.98 0.02 4.73
CA PRO A 18 6.07 1.06 4.28
C PRO A 18 4.77 0.55 3.61
N ASP A 19 4.53 -0.76 3.54
CA ASP A 19 3.36 -1.37 2.89
C ASP A 19 2.08 -0.99 3.61
N LEU A 20 2.18 -0.85 4.94
CA LEU A 20 1.12 -0.28 5.76
C LEU A 20 0.78 1.14 5.29
N THR A 21 1.76 1.96 4.91
CA THR A 21 1.52 3.35 4.51
C THR A 21 0.72 3.46 3.21
N ALA A 22 0.88 2.54 2.26
CA ALA A 22 0.10 2.60 1.02
C ALA A 22 -1.33 2.12 1.21
N ILE A 23 -1.52 0.95 1.82
CA ILE A 23 -2.89 0.48 2.08
C ILE A 23 -3.63 1.42 3.04
N GLU A 24 -2.94 2.01 4.01
CA GLU A 24 -3.50 3.06 4.86
C GLU A 24 -3.84 4.33 4.06
N HIS A 25 -2.99 4.76 3.12
CA HIS A 25 -3.34 5.88 2.24
C HIS A 25 -4.59 5.65 1.39
N VAL A 26 -4.83 4.41 0.96
CA VAL A 26 -6.08 4.05 0.26
C VAL A 26 -7.24 4.08 1.24
N TRP A 27 -7.07 3.51 2.43
CA TRP A 27 -8.09 3.52 3.46
C TRP A 27 -8.49 4.93 3.89
N ASP A 28 -7.53 5.83 4.05
CA ASP A 28 -7.79 7.22 4.41
C ASP A 28 -8.55 7.96 3.31
N GLN A 29 -8.21 7.72 2.04
CA GLN A 29 -8.96 8.26 0.91
C GLN A 29 -10.41 7.75 0.87
N LEU A 30 -10.63 6.47 1.15
CA LEU A 30 -11.98 5.90 1.20
C LEU A 30 -12.78 6.48 2.35
N LYS A 31 -12.19 6.58 3.55
CA LYS A 31 -12.84 7.22 4.71
C LYS A 31 -13.19 8.68 4.43
N GLN A 32 -12.30 9.43 3.78
CA GLN A 32 -12.55 10.82 3.42
C GLN A 32 -13.72 10.95 2.44
N ARG A 33 -13.78 10.08 1.42
CA ARG A 33 -14.88 10.07 0.44
C ARG A 33 -16.21 9.67 1.06
N LEU A 34 -16.21 8.63 1.89
CA LEU A 34 -17.39 8.23 2.66
C LEU A 34 -17.88 9.35 3.60
N GLY A 35 -16.96 10.06 4.26
CA GLY A 35 -17.30 11.19 5.11
C GLY A 35 -17.80 12.42 4.36
N ALA A 36 -17.40 12.58 3.09
CA ALA A 36 -17.89 13.64 2.21
C ALA A 36 -19.19 13.28 1.46
N CYS A 37 -19.66 12.04 1.59
CA CYS A 37 -20.88 11.60 0.93
C CYS A 37 -22.09 12.34 1.52
N THR A 38 -22.88 12.96 0.64
CA THR A 38 -24.06 13.78 0.99
C THR A 38 -25.14 13.00 1.75
N SER A 39 -25.16 11.68 1.58
CA SER A 39 -26.08 10.75 2.25
C SER A 39 -25.26 9.74 3.05
N PRO A 40 -24.98 10.01 4.33
CA PRO A 40 -24.21 9.09 5.16
C PRO A 40 -24.99 7.77 5.33
N PRO A 41 -24.32 6.60 5.23
CA PRO A 41 -24.97 5.32 5.37
C PRO A 41 -25.50 5.14 6.79
N HIS A 42 -26.77 4.74 6.93
CA HIS A 42 -27.45 4.60 8.22
C HIS A 42 -27.32 3.19 8.80
N ASN A 43 -26.97 2.20 7.97
CA ASN A 43 -26.78 0.82 8.40
C ASN A 43 -25.56 0.17 7.73
N LEU A 44 -25.17 -1.01 8.23
CA LEU A 44 -23.98 -1.72 7.77
C LEU A 44 -24.07 -2.15 6.28
N ALA A 45 -25.27 -2.40 5.77
CA ALA A 45 -25.49 -2.79 4.38
C ALA A 45 -25.34 -1.59 3.42
N GLU A 46 -25.84 -0.42 3.79
CA GLU A 46 -25.62 0.82 3.05
C GLU A 46 -24.15 1.21 3.05
N LEU A 47 -23.46 1.03 4.19
CA LEU A 47 -22.03 1.29 4.29
C LEU A 47 -21.22 0.37 3.37
N SER A 48 -21.56 -0.91 3.28
CA SER A 48 -20.85 -1.85 2.41
C SER A 48 -21.07 -1.53 0.93
N VAL A 49 -22.28 -1.15 0.54
CA VAL A 49 -22.59 -0.69 -0.83
C VAL A 49 -21.80 0.57 -1.16
N ALA A 50 -21.88 1.61 -0.32
CA ALA A 50 -21.16 2.86 -0.53
C ALA A 50 -19.64 2.65 -0.59
N LEU A 51 -19.09 1.76 0.24
CA LEU A 51 -17.66 1.43 0.22
C LEU A 51 -17.26 0.79 -1.11
N VAL A 52 -18.07 -0.14 -1.63
CA VAL A 52 -17.80 -0.80 -2.93
C VAL A 52 -17.92 0.20 -4.08
N GLU A 53 -18.91 1.08 -4.06
CA GLU A 53 -19.07 2.15 -5.04
C GLU A 53 -17.87 3.09 -5.04
N GLU A 54 -17.45 3.56 -3.86
CA GLU A 54 -16.29 4.44 -3.73
C GLU A 54 -14.99 3.75 -4.09
N TRP A 55 -14.86 2.46 -3.78
CA TRP A 55 -13.72 1.64 -4.22
C TRP A 55 -13.64 1.57 -5.74
N ASN A 56 -14.78 1.33 -6.40
CA ASN A 56 -14.86 1.26 -7.86
C ASN A 56 -14.70 2.64 -8.52
N SER A 57 -15.02 3.73 -7.80
CA SER A 57 -14.86 5.11 -8.27
C SER A 57 -13.42 5.62 -8.16
N LEU A 58 -12.52 4.90 -7.48
CA LEU A 58 -11.12 5.31 -7.34
C LEU A 58 -10.44 5.35 -8.72
N PRO A 59 -9.92 6.51 -9.16
CA PRO A 59 -9.28 6.60 -10.45
C PRO A 59 -7.99 5.77 -10.43
N GLN A 60 -7.78 4.96 -11.47
CA GLN A 60 -6.61 4.09 -11.60
C GLN A 60 -5.29 4.87 -11.49
N ASN A 61 -5.26 6.13 -11.91
CA ASN A 61 -4.10 7.01 -11.75
C ASN A 61 -3.70 7.22 -10.29
N ASN A 62 -4.65 7.29 -9.35
CA ASN A 62 -4.36 7.39 -7.92
C ASN A 62 -3.68 6.11 -7.42
N ILE A 63 -4.21 4.94 -7.83
CA ILE A 63 -3.66 3.63 -7.47
C ILE A 63 -2.23 3.49 -8.04
N ILE A 64 -2.03 3.83 -9.31
CA ILE A 64 -0.71 3.79 -9.96
C ILE A 64 0.28 4.74 -9.27
N ARG A 65 -0.15 5.96 -8.92
CA ARG A 65 0.70 6.94 -8.21
C ARG A 65 1.17 6.39 -6.87
N LEU A 66 0.27 5.75 -6.13
CA LEU A 66 0.56 5.13 -4.85
C LEU A 66 1.51 3.92 -4.98
N ILE A 67 1.29 3.05 -5.97
CA ILE A 67 2.22 1.94 -6.26
C ILE A 67 3.61 2.48 -6.63
N ARG A 68 3.69 3.60 -7.36
CA ARG A 68 4.96 4.22 -7.73
C ARG A 68 5.67 4.86 -6.55
N SER A 69 4.96 5.52 -5.63
CA SER A 69 5.57 6.07 -4.40
C SER A 69 6.10 4.95 -3.51
N MET A 70 5.35 3.85 -3.37
CA MET A 70 5.81 2.65 -2.67
C MET A 70 7.09 2.09 -3.24
N ARG A 71 7.17 1.94 -4.56
CA ARG A 71 8.39 1.47 -5.22
C ARG A 71 9.59 2.36 -4.92
N HIS A 72 9.39 3.67 -4.79
CA HIS A 72 10.46 4.59 -4.40
C HIS A 72 10.83 4.45 -2.92
N HIS A 73 9.84 4.34 -2.04
CA HIS A 73 10.04 4.17 -0.60
C HIS A 73 10.77 2.85 -0.30
N CYS A 74 10.39 1.73 -0.92
CA CYS A 74 11.08 0.46 -0.75
C CYS A 74 12.53 0.53 -1.21
N LYS A 75 12.81 1.19 -2.34
CA LYS A 75 14.18 1.42 -2.80
C LYS A 75 14.98 2.25 -1.80
N ALA A 76 14.39 3.29 -1.24
CA ALA A 76 15.02 4.14 -0.23
C ALA A 76 15.31 3.37 1.07
N VAL A 77 14.36 2.56 1.55
CA VAL A 77 14.54 1.72 2.75
C VAL A 77 15.61 0.66 2.53
N ILE A 78 15.62 -0.02 1.38
CA ILE A 78 16.67 -0.99 1.04
C ILE A 78 18.04 -0.30 0.95
N ALA A 79 18.12 0.88 0.33
CA ALA A 79 19.36 1.64 0.24
C ALA A 79 19.85 2.10 1.63
N CYS A 80 18.94 2.57 2.48
CA CYS A 80 19.22 2.95 3.87
C CYS A 80 19.70 1.75 4.70
N MET A 81 19.02 0.60 4.61
CA MET A 81 19.46 -0.62 5.27
C MET A 81 20.84 -1.08 4.80
N ARG A 82 21.12 -1.04 3.49
CA ARG A 82 22.46 -1.34 2.96
C ARG A 82 23.52 -0.40 3.51
N HIS A 83 23.20 0.89 3.65
CA HIS A 83 24.10 1.88 4.26
C HIS A 83 24.32 1.61 5.75
N CYS A 84 23.27 1.35 6.54
CA CYS A 84 23.40 1.03 7.95
C CYS A 84 24.19 -0.26 8.21
N ILE A 85 23.95 -1.32 7.42
CA ILE A 85 24.72 -2.57 7.52
C ILE A 85 26.19 -2.31 7.15
N ALA A 86 26.45 -1.54 6.08
CA ALA A 86 27.82 -1.17 5.71
C ALA A 86 28.52 -0.36 6.82
N LEU A 87 27.82 0.60 7.44
CA LEU A 87 28.35 1.38 8.56
C LEU A 87 28.65 0.52 9.79
N THR A 88 27.84 -0.50 10.08
CA THR A 88 28.17 -1.47 11.14
C THR A 88 29.37 -2.36 10.81
N SER A 89 29.65 -2.61 9.52
CA SER A 89 30.88 -3.29 9.08
C SER A 89 32.11 -2.37 9.12
N TYR A 90 31.96 -1.07 8.85
CA TYR A 90 33.04 -0.08 8.96
C TYR A 90 33.35 0.33 10.40
N HIS A 91 32.38 0.25 11.33
CA HIS A 91 32.59 0.54 12.76
C HIS A 91 33.16 -0.67 13.54
N PHE A 92 33.40 -1.80 12.87
CA PHE A 92 34.05 -3.00 13.42
C PHE A 92 35.41 -3.31 12.76
N CYS A 93 35.93 -2.38 11.95
CA CYS A 93 37.30 -2.40 11.43
C CYS A 93 38.20 -1.47 12.24
#